data_AF-A0AAV4N7A1-F1
#
_entry.id   AF-A0AAV4N7A1-F1
#
_cell.length_a   1.000
_cell.length_b   1.000
_cell.length_c   1.000
_cell.angle_alpha   90.00
_cell.angle_beta   90.00
_cell.angle_gamma   90.00
#
_symmetry.space_group_name_H-M   'P 1'
#
loop_
_entity.id
_entity.type
_entity.pdbx_description
1 polymer ?
#
loop_
_entity_poly.entity_id
_entity_poly.type
_entity_poly.pdbx_seq_one_letter_code
_entity_poly.pdbx_strand_id
1 'polypeptide(L)'
;MEASKGKNWAILNLDTAYIPDAPRKAAVTSFRLLTNHDCLRSNLFCIGFAVSPDCTLCDTRQPMIDEHLDVLCTKWFKLYYGKYWRARVLRA
;
A
#
# COMPACT_ATOMS: atom_id res chain seq x y z
N MET A 1 9.24 -23.25 5.74
CA MET A 1 9.98 -21.97 5.84
C MET A 1 10.85 -21.71 4.60
N GLU A 2 11.42 -22.73 3.97
CA GLU A 2 12.18 -22.62 2.70
C GLU A 2 11.50 -21.88 1.54
N ALA A 3 10.18 -21.95 1.40
CA ALA A 3 9.46 -21.38 0.26
C ALA A 3 9.55 -19.85 0.15
N SER A 4 9.83 -19.14 1.25
CA SER A 4 9.96 -17.68 1.29
C SER A 4 11.39 -17.19 1.18
N LYS A 5 12.38 -18.09 1.22
CA LYS A 5 13.80 -17.73 1.31
C LYS A 5 14.21 -16.90 0.09
N GLY A 6 14.81 -15.73 0.32
CA GLY A 6 15.22 -14.80 -0.73
C GLY A 6 14.09 -14.00 -1.39
N LYS A 7 12.85 -14.12 -0.93
CA LYS A 7 11.71 -13.35 -1.44
C LYS A 7 11.44 -12.15 -0.53
N ASN A 8 10.90 -11.08 -1.09
CA ASN A 8 10.55 -9.87 -0.33
C ASN A 8 9.55 -10.15 0.80
N TRP A 9 8.66 -11.13 0.63
CA TRP A 9 7.69 -11.55 1.64
C TRP A 9 8.25 -12.51 2.71
N ALA A 10 9.56 -12.80 2.71
CA ALA A 10 10.21 -13.53 3.81
C ALA A 10 10.03 -12.84 5.16
N ILE A 11 9.88 -11.51 5.16
CA ILE A 11 9.67 -10.68 6.35
C ILE A 11 8.44 -11.11 7.16
N LEU A 12 7.43 -11.69 6.50
CA LEU A 12 6.22 -12.17 7.17
C LEU A 12 6.45 -13.36 8.10
N ASN A 13 7.57 -14.06 7.95
CA ASN A 13 7.95 -15.17 8.82
C ASN A 13 8.79 -14.71 10.03
N LEU A 14 9.25 -13.45 10.05
CA LEU A 14 10.12 -12.93 11.10
C LEU A 14 9.32 -12.35 12.28
N ASP A 15 8.17 -11.73 11.99
CA ASP A 15 7.33 -11.14 13.03
C ASP A 15 5.86 -11.09 12.61
N THR A 16 4.99 -11.57 13.49
CA THR A 16 3.53 -11.49 13.31
C THR A 16 2.99 -10.08 13.53
N ALA A 17 3.75 -9.18 14.17
CA ALA A 17 3.39 -7.78 14.32
C ALA A 17 3.26 -7.03 12.98
N TYR A 18 3.91 -7.52 11.91
CA TYR A 18 3.80 -6.95 10.57
C TYR A 18 2.41 -7.10 9.95
N ILE A 19 1.67 -8.16 10.32
CA ILE A 19 0.27 -8.35 9.94
C ILE A 19 -0.54 -8.43 11.23
N PRO A 20 -0.95 -7.29 11.79
CA PRO A 20 -1.67 -7.29 13.05
C PRO A 20 -2.97 -8.08 12.93
N ASP A 21 -3.37 -8.74 14.03
CA ASP A 21 -4.72 -9.29 14.17
C ASP A 21 -5.72 -8.13 14.26
N ALA A 22 -6.13 -7.66 13.09
CA ALA A 22 -6.86 -6.43 12.88
C ALA A 22 -8.00 -6.69 11.89
N PRO A 23 -8.98 -5.76 11.75
CA PRO A 23 -10.00 -5.89 10.74
C PRO A 23 -9.38 -6.18 9.37
N ARG A 24 -9.94 -7.14 8.62
CA ARG A 24 -9.40 -7.64 7.34
C ARG A 24 -8.81 -6.56 6.44
N LYS A 25 -9.45 -5.39 6.35
CA LYS A 25 -8.96 -4.26 5.55
C LYS A 25 -7.58 -3.78 5.97
N ALA A 26 -7.30 -3.69 7.27
CA ALA A 26 -6.00 -3.28 7.81
C ALA A 26 -4.94 -4.35 7.52
N ALA A 27 -5.17 -5.59 7.96
CA ALA A 27 -4.24 -6.71 7.77
C ALA A 27 -3.87 -6.93 6.29
N VAL A 28 -4.87 -6.89 5.39
CA VAL A 28 -4.63 -7.03 3.94
C VAL A 28 -3.86 -5.84 3.36
N THR A 29 -4.10 -4.61 3.86
CA THR A 29 -3.31 -3.46 3.41
C THR A 29 -1.86 -3.62 3.85
N SER A 30 -1.58 -3.91 5.12
CA SER A 30 -0.23 -4.18 5.63
C SER A 30 0.47 -5.25 4.78
N PHE A 31 -0.16 -6.41 4.61
CA PHE A 31 0.39 -7.51 3.82
C PHE A 31 0.78 -7.05 2.41
N ARG A 32 -0.09 -6.32 1.71
CA ARG A 32 0.17 -5.89 0.34
C ARG A 32 1.29 -4.86 0.24
N LEU A 33 1.34 -3.90 1.17
CA LEU A 33 2.42 -2.91 1.23
C LEU A 33 3.76 -3.59 1.53
N LEU A 34 3.81 -4.43 2.56
CA LEU A 34 5.04 -5.15 2.96
C LEU A 34 5.60 -6.06 1.88
N THR A 35 4.71 -6.69 1.11
CA THR A 35 5.10 -7.60 0.02
C THR A 35 5.26 -6.90 -1.32
N ASN A 36 5.17 -5.56 -1.37
CA ASN A 36 5.22 -4.75 -2.58
C ASN A 36 4.24 -5.24 -3.69
N HIS A 37 3.16 -5.91 -3.28
CA HIS A 37 2.03 -6.32 -4.12
C HIS A 37 0.85 -5.36 -3.94
N ASP A 38 1.19 -4.12 -3.59
CA ASP A 38 0.23 -3.09 -3.35
C ASP A 38 -0.35 -2.56 -4.66
N CYS A 39 -1.37 -1.74 -4.45
CA CYS A 39 -2.23 -1.24 -5.49
C CYS A 39 -2.09 0.28 -5.64
N LEU A 40 -1.03 0.86 -5.06
CA LEU A 40 -0.77 2.28 -5.08
C LEU A 40 -0.35 2.73 -6.46
N ARG A 41 -0.58 4.01 -6.74
CA ARG A 41 -0.41 4.55 -8.08
C ARG A 41 1.04 4.46 -8.56
N SER A 42 2.02 4.64 -7.67
CA SER A 42 3.44 4.48 -8.02
C SER A 42 3.75 3.08 -8.52
N ASN A 43 3.31 2.03 -7.81
CA ASN A 43 3.54 0.65 -8.23
C ASN A 43 2.82 0.34 -9.56
N LEU A 44 1.55 0.76 -9.68
CA LEU A 44 0.77 0.59 -10.92
C LEU A 44 1.39 1.29 -12.12
N PHE A 45 1.98 2.47 -11.93
CA PHE A 45 2.66 3.20 -12.98
C PHE A 45 3.90 2.43 -13.47
N CYS A 46 4.71 1.91 -12.54
CA CYS A 46 5.88 1.10 -12.87
C CYS A 46 5.55 -0.15 -13.71
N ILE A 47 4.38 -0.76 -13.48
CA ILE A 47 3.92 -1.94 -14.26
C ILE A 47 3.02 -1.58 -15.45
N GLY A 48 2.88 -0.30 -15.80
CA GLY A 48 2.13 0.16 -16.98
C GLY A 48 0.59 0.15 -16.84
N PHE A 49 0.07 -0.05 -15.64
CA PHE A 49 -1.38 -0.05 -15.36
C PHE A 49 -1.93 1.32 -14.94
N ALA A 50 -1.06 2.32 -14.73
CA ALA A 50 -1.45 3.70 -14.48
C ALA A 50 -0.71 4.65 -15.43
N VAL A 51 -1.37 5.74 -15.81
CA VAL A 51 -0.80 6.79 -16.70
C VAL A 51 0.14 7.76 -15.99
N SER A 52 0.05 7.85 -14.66
CA SER A 52 0.89 8.70 -13.81
C SER A 52 1.03 8.05 -12.43
N PRO A 53 2.17 8.21 -11.72
CA PRO A 53 2.37 7.72 -10.36
C PRO A 53 1.71 8.59 -9.29
N ASP A 54 1.10 9.72 -9.65
CA ASP A 54 0.65 10.74 -8.72
C ASP A 54 -0.50 10.30 -7.82
N CYS A 55 -0.53 10.88 -6.63
CA CYS A 55 -1.61 10.66 -5.69
C CYS A 55 -2.94 11.18 -6.20
N THR A 56 -3.95 10.29 -6.27
CA THR A 56 -5.33 10.63 -6.63
C THR A 56 -6.19 11.04 -5.43
N LEU A 57 -5.65 10.93 -4.21
CA LEU A 57 -6.37 11.26 -2.98
C LEU A 57 -6.14 12.71 -2.54
N CYS A 58 -5.00 13.31 -2.88
CA CYS A 58 -4.66 14.68 -2.55
C CYS A 58 -4.12 15.42 -3.78
N ASP A 59 -4.11 16.74 -3.73
CA ASP A 59 -3.78 17.56 -4.90
C ASP A 59 -2.28 17.89 -4.97
N THR A 60 -1.43 17.16 -4.23
CA THR A 60 0.01 17.47 -4.09
C THR A 60 0.85 17.00 -5.28
N ARG A 61 0.26 16.22 -6.21
CA ARG A 61 0.95 15.58 -7.35
C ARG A 61 2.23 14.81 -6.95
N GLN A 62 2.29 14.35 -5.72
CA GLN A 62 3.39 13.51 -5.25
C GLN A 62 3.12 12.06 -5.62
N PRO A 63 4.16 11.25 -5.89
CA PRO A 63 3.99 9.82 -6.11
C PRO A 63 3.22 9.17 -4.96
N MET A 64 2.21 8.37 -5.29
CA MET A 64 1.47 7.60 -4.29
C MET A 64 2.29 6.38 -3.89
N ILE A 65 3.16 6.55 -2.90
CA ILE A 65 3.92 5.49 -2.21
C ILE A 65 3.38 5.28 -0.80
N ASP A 66 3.84 4.23 -0.11
CA ASP A 66 3.46 3.91 1.27
C ASP A 66 3.60 5.12 2.21
N GLU A 67 4.80 5.69 2.29
CA GLU A 67 5.11 6.84 3.14
C GLU A 67 4.21 8.05 2.83
N HIS A 68 3.96 8.30 1.54
CA HIS A 68 3.04 9.36 1.12
C HIS A 68 1.61 9.08 1.59
N LEU A 69 1.15 7.85 1.45
CA LEU A 69 -0.19 7.44 1.85
C LEU A 69 -0.38 7.59 3.36
N ASP A 70 0.61 7.19 4.15
CA ASP A 70 0.54 7.24 5.60
C ASP A 70 0.63 8.68 6.12
N VAL A 71 1.71 9.39 5.77
CA VAL A 71 2.11 10.66 6.39
C VAL A 71 1.65 11.89 5.60
N LEU A 72 1.84 11.90 4.29
CA LEU A 72 1.75 13.12 3.48
C LEU A 72 0.36 13.36 2.86
N CYS A 73 -0.44 12.31 2.72
CA CYS A 73 -1.79 12.41 2.20
C CYS A 73 -2.76 12.92 3.29
N THR A 74 -2.73 14.24 3.52
CA THR A 74 -3.46 14.93 4.61
C THR A 74 -4.92 15.26 4.28
N LYS A 75 -5.34 15.15 3.01
CA LYS A 75 -6.70 15.50 2.56
C LYS A 75 -7.80 14.57 3.11
N TRP A 76 -7.42 13.40 3.67
CA TRP A 76 -8.36 12.40 4.17
C TRP A 76 -7.93 11.83 5.52
N PHE A 77 -8.84 11.79 6.51
CA PHE A 77 -8.62 11.12 7.79
C PHE A 77 -9.46 9.85 7.95
N LYS A 78 -8.79 8.75 8.32
CA LYS A 78 -8.87 8.16 9.67
C LYS A 78 -7.75 7.15 9.91
N LEU A 79 -7.37 6.31 8.93
CA LEU A 79 -6.33 5.28 9.07
C LEU A 79 -5.69 4.99 7.69
N TYR A 80 -4.40 4.63 7.62
CA TYR A 80 -3.64 4.40 6.37
C TYR A 80 -4.34 3.40 5.43
N TYR A 81 -4.91 2.33 5.98
CA TYR A 81 -5.66 1.36 5.19
C TYR A 81 -6.94 1.96 4.59
N GLY A 82 -7.61 2.89 5.27
CA GLY A 82 -8.76 3.60 4.71
C GLY A 82 -8.40 4.35 3.43
N LYS A 83 -7.26 5.05 3.44
CA LYS A 83 -6.70 5.73 2.27
C LYS A 83 -6.37 4.73 1.16
N TYR A 84 -5.69 3.61 1.49
CA TYR A 84 -5.37 2.55 0.54
C TYR A 84 -6.61 2.01 -0.20
N TRP A 85 -7.65 1.62 0.54
CA TRP A 85 -8.85 1.04 -0.06
C TRP A 85 -9.62 2.06 -0.89
N ARG A 86 -9.59 3.36 -0.52
CA ARG A 86 -10.16 4.44 -1.32
C ARG A 86 -9.39 4.67 -2.62
N ALA A 87 -8.06 4.77 -2.56
CA ALA A 87 -7.21 4.89 -3.73
C ALA A 87 -7.46 3.76 -4.74
N ARG A 88 -7.70 2.54 -4.23
CA ARG A 88 -8.02 1.39 -5.06
C ARG A 88 -9.38 1.48 -5.76
N VAL A 89 -10.36 2.17 -5.19
CA VAL A 89 -11.68 2.39 -5.84
C VAL A 89 -11.58 3.45 -6.92
N LEU A 90 -10.74 4.47 -6.72
CA LEU A 90 -10.53 5.58 -7.66
C LEU A 90 -9.64 5.20 -8.86
N ARG A 91 -9.61 3.91 -9.23
CA ARG A 91 -8.84 3.37 -10.37
C ARG A 91 -9.51 3.63 -11.75
N ALA A 92 -10.46 4.56 -11.83
CA ALA A 92 -11.06 4.99 -13.09
C ALA A 92 -10.15 6.01 -13.80
#